data_AF-A0AAX0RQU8-F1
#
_entry.id   AF-A0AAX0RQU8-F1
#
_cell.length_a   1.000
_cell.length_b   1.000
_cell.length_c   1.000
_cell.angle_alpha   90.00
_cell.angle_beta   90.00
_cell.angle_gamma   90.00
#
_symmetry.space_group_name_H-M   'P 1'
#
loop_
_entity.id
_entity.type
_entity.pdbx_description
1 polymer ?
#
loop_
_entity_poly.entity_id
_entity_poly.type
_entity_poly.pdbx_seq_one_letter_code
_entity_poly.pdbx_strand_id
1 'polypeptide(L)' 'MKASEGLHFCNQLYPIERKLKHVNPTERYEQRLEKSRPILDLFSAWLHEQKDRVLPKSALGKAINYCLNQ' A
#
# COMPACT_ATOMS: atom_id res chain seq x y z
N MET A 1 -16.20 7.85 1.77
CA MET A 1 -14.79 7.45 1.61
C MET A 1 -14.14 7.37 2.97
N LYS A 2 -13.45 6.27 3.29
CA LYS A 2 -12.90 6.08 4.64
C LYS A 2 -11.39 5.88 4.55
N ALA A 3 -10.64 6.78 5.18
CA ALA A 3 -9.19 6.65 5.36
C ALA A 3 -8.78 5.33 6.08
N SER A 4 -9.73 4.68 6.76
CA SER A 4 -9.54 3.38 7.40
C SER A 4 -9.17 2.26 6.43
N GLU A 5 -9.59 2.32 5.17
CA GLU A 5 -9.26 1.30 4.17
C GLU A 5 -7.77 1.39 3.76
N GLY A 6 -7.25 2.59 3.53
CA GLY A 6 -5.81 2.79 3.32
C GLY A 6 -4.97 2.29 4.51
N LEU A 7 -5.43 2.55 5.74
CA LEU A 7 -4.79 2.03 6.95
C LEU A 7 -4.84 0.48 7.01
N HIS A 8 -5.92 -0.14 6.53
CA HIS A 8 -6.04 -1.60 6.49
C HIS A 8 -4.94 -2.24 5.63
N PHE A 9 -4.70 -1.72 4.42
CA PHE A 9 -3.62 -2.20 3.56
C PHE A 9 -2.24 -2.07 4.22
N CYS A 10 -1.94 -0.91 4.82
CA CYS A 10 -0.70 -0.71 5.56
C CYS A 10 -0.55 -1.71 6.73
N ASN A 11 -1.63 -1.96 7.46
CA ASN A 11 -1.65 -2.93 8.57
C ASN A 11 -1.41 -4.37 8.12
N GLN A 12 -1.75 -4.73 6.88
CA GLN A 12 -1.43 -6.03 6.31
C GLN A 12 0.05 -6.12 5.87
N LEU A 13 0.61 -5.03 5.33
CA LEU A 13 1.99 -4.99 4.85
C LEU A 13 3.02 -4.96 5.98
N TYR A 14 2.79 -4.19 7.05
CA TYR A 14 3.78 -4.04 8.12
C TYR A 14 4.22 -5.36 8.79
N PRO A 15 3.32 -6.30 9.13
CA PRO A 15 3.72 -7.60 9.67
C PRO A 15 4.59 -8.41 8.71
N ILE A 16 4.32 -8.33 7.39
CA ILE A 16 5.13 -9.01 6.37
C ILE A 16 6.54 -8.42 6.40
N GLU A 17 6.66 -7.09 6.29
CA GLU A 17 7.96 -6.42 6.29
C GLU A 17 8.76 -6.65 7.59
N ARG A 18 8.09 -6.73 8.75
CA ARG A 18 8.75 -7.12 10.01
C ARG A 18 9.34 -8.52 9.96
N LYS A 19 8.64 -9.49 9.37
CA LYS A 19 9.15 -10.87 9.20
C LYS A 19 10.30 -10.90 8.19
N LEU A 20 10.24 -10.06 7.16
CA LEU A 20 11.27 -9.99 6.13
C LEU A 20 12.51 -9.18 6.52
N LYS A 21 12.57 -8.63 7.73
CA LYS A 21 13.65 -7.72 8.16
C LYS A 21 15.05 -8.37 8.13
N HIS A 22 15.15 -9.66 8.45
CA HIS A 22 16.44 -10.34 8.63
C HIS A 22 16.77 -11.40 7.56
N VAL A 23 15.88 -11.62 6.58
CA VAL A 23 16.18 -12.49 5.43
C VAL A 23 17.15 -11.81 4.46
N ASN A 24 17.83 -12.63 3.67
CA ASN A 24 18.74 -12.13 2.64
C ASN A 24 17.94 -11.37 1.54
N PRO A 25 18.61 -10.51 0.74
CA PRO A 25 17.91 -9.69 -0.26
C PRO A 25 17.10 -10.47 -1.30
N THR A 26 17.62 -11.60 -1.78
CA THR A 26 16.96 -12.42 -2.81
C THR A 26 15.68 -13.04 -2.26
N GLU A 27 15.76 -13.68 -1.11
CA GLU A 27 14.60 -14.28 -0.45
C GLU A 27 13.58 -13.22 -0.03
N ARG A 28 14.03 -12.05 0.44
CA ARG A 28 13.15 -10.91 0.71
C ARG A 28 12.36 -10.51 -0.54
N TYR A 29 13.02 -10.48 -1.70
CA TYR A 29 12.36 -10.12 -2.96
C TYR A 29 11.30 -11.15 -3.35
N GLU A 30 11.63 -12.44 -3.34
CA GLU A 30 10.69 -13.52 -3.64
C GLU A 30 9.49 -13.51 -2.70
N GLN A 31 9.72 -13.38 -1.39
CA GLN A 31 8.63 -13.32 -0.42
C GLN A 31 7.77 -12.06 -0.57
N ARG A 32 8.33 -10.93 -1.02
CA ARG A 32 7.53 -9.73 -1.36
C ARG A 32 6.67 -9.97 -2.59
N LEU A 33 7.19 -10.67 -3.61
CA LEU A 33 6.39 -11.04 -4.79
C LEU A 33 5.23 -11.97 -4.41
N GLU A 34 5.45 -12.91 -3.51
CA GLU A 34 4.40 -13.84 -3.09
C GLU A 34 3.36 -13.19 -2.15
N LYS A 35 3.84 -12.41 -1.16
CA LYS A 35 3.01 -11.99 -0.02
C LYS A 35 2.60 -10.52 -0.07
N SER A 36 3.52 -9.64 -0.47
CA SER A 36 3.26 -8.20 -0.49
C SER A 36 2.60 -7.75 -1.80
N ARG A 37 2.97 -8.36 -2.94
CA ARG A 37 2.49 -7.95 -4.27
C ARG A 37 0.96 -8.00 -4.41
N PRO A 38 0.25 -9.06 -4.01
CA PRO A 38 -1.21 -9.10 -4.14
C PRO A 38 -1.91 -8.00 -3.34
N ILE A 39 -1.36 -7.63 -2.18
CA ILE A 39 -1.89 -6.56 -1.32
C ILE A 39 -1.63 -5.20 -1.97
N LEU A 40 -0.42 -5.00 -2.52
CA LEU A 40 -0.07 -3.77 -3.22
C LEU A 40 -0.90 -3.56 -4.49
N ASP A 41 -1.21 -4.63 -5.23
CA ASP A 41 -2.05 -4.55 -6.42
C ASP A 41 -3.49 -4.12 -6.05
N LEU A 42 -4.07 -4.71 -5.00
CA LEU A 42 -5.37 -4.29 -4.47
C LEU A 42 -5.35 -2.86 -3.93
N PHE A 43 -4.29 -2.48 -3.21
CA PHE A 43 -4.14 -1.14 -2.68
C PHE A 43 -4.01 -0.11 -3.80
N SER A 44 -3.25 -0.41 -4.86
CA SER A 44 -3.11 0.44 -6.03
C SER A 44 -4.45 0.65 -6.74
N ALA A 45 -5.21 -0.42 -6.98
CA ALA A 45 -6.55 -0.33 -7.55
C ALA A 45 -7.48 0.58 -6.71
N TRP A 46 -7.43 0.41 -5.38
CA TRP A 46 -8.18 1.26 -4.46
C TRP A 46 -7.73 2.73 -4.51
N LEU A 47 -6.42 3.01 -4.56
CA LEU A 47 -5.90 4.38 -4.67
C LEU A 47 -6.38 5.06 -5.94
N HIS A 48 -6.37 4.34 -7.07
CA HIS A 48 -6.91 4.84 -8.34
C HIS A 48 -8.41 5.13 -8.25
N GLU A 49 -9.21 4.24 -7.65
CA GLU A 49 -10.64 4.46 -7.44
C GLU A 49 -10.92 5.67 -6.52
N GLN A 50 -10.15 5.83 -5.45
CA GLN A 50 -10.35 6.93 -4.51
C GLN A 50 -9.89 8.27 -5.07
N LYS A 51 -8.87 8.30 -5.94
CA LYS A 51 -8.35 9.53 -6.55
C LYS A 51 -9.44 10.37 -7.20
N ASP A 52 -10.38 9.73 -7.88
CA ASP A 52 -11.49 10.42 -8.57
C ASP A 52 -12.63 10.82 -7.63
N ARG A 53 -12.64 10.29 -6.41
CA ARG A 53 -13.70 10.51 -5.41
C ARG A 53 -13.30 11.52 -4.34
N VAL A 54 -11.99 11.70 -4.08
CA VAL A 54 -11.45 12.63 -3.08
C VAL A 54 -11.17 14.02 -3.64
N LEU A 55 -11.38 15.04 -2.80
CA LEU A 55 -10.90 16.38 -3.11
C LEU A 55 -9.37 16.38 -3.15
N PRO A 56 -8.71 16.76 -4.27
CA PRO A 56 -7.25 16.64 -4.41
C PRO A 56 -6.44 17.37 -3.34
N LYS A 57 -6.98 18.47 -2.81
CA LYS A 57 -6.31 19.30 -1.79
C LYS A 57 -6.60 18.86 -0.33
N SER A 58 -7.50 17.90 -0.13
CA SER A 58 -7.76 17.32 1.20
C SER A 58 -6.54 16.54 1.69
N ALA A 59 -6.44 16.29 3.00
CA ALA A 59 -5.35 15.48 3.56
C ALA A 59 -5.29 14.08 2.93
N LEU A 60 -6.44 13.43 2.76
CA LEU A 60 -6.55 12.13 2.11
C LEU A 60 -6.20 12.20 0.61
N GLY A 61 -6.66 13.24 -0.11
CA GLY A 61 -6.32 13.44 -1.53
C GLY A 61 -4.83 13.68 -1.75
N LYS A 62 -4.16 14.42 -0.85
CA LYS A 62 -2.70 14.57 -0.87
C LYS A 62 -1.99 13.25 -0.62
N ALA A 63 -2.44 12.46 0.36
CA ALA A 63 -1.86 11.16 0.66
C ALA A 63 -2.02 10.18 -0.51
N ILE A 64 -3.19 10.10 -1.14
CA ILE A 64 -3.44 9.25 -2.30
C ILE A 64 -2.54 9.67 -3.47
N ASN A 65 -2.47 10.96 -3.78
CA ASN A 65 -1.59 11.45 -4.86
C ASN A 65 -0.11 11.19 -4.57
N TYR A 66 0.32 11.29 -3.31
CA TYR A 66 1.68 10.93 -2.93
C TYR A 66 1.93 9.44 -3.17
N CYS A 67 1.05 8.56 -2.70
CA CYS A 67 1.20 7.11 -2.87
C CYS A 67 1.22 6.68 -4.34
N LEU A 68 0.44 7.32 -5.21
CA LEU A 68 0.41 7.01 -6.66
C LEU A 68 1.64 7.52 -7.43
N ASN A 69 2.43 8.42 -6.83
CA ASN A 69 3.62 9.00 -7.45
C ASN A 69 4.94 8.43 -6.87
N GLN A 70 4.87 7.42 -6.00
CA GLN A 70 6.02 6.67 -5.47
C GLN A 70 6.28 5.41 -6.29
#